data_AF-A0A914F141-F1
#
_entry.id   AF-A0A914F141-F1
#
_cell.length_a   1.000
_cell.length_b   1.000
_cell.length_c   1.000
_cell.angle_alpha   90.00
_cell.angle_beta   90.00
_cell.angle_gamma   90.00
#
_symmetry.space_group_name_H-M   'P 1'
#
loop_
_entity.id
_entity.type
_entity.pdbx_description
1 polymer ?
#
loop_
_entity_poly.entity_id
_entity_poly.type
_entity_poly.pdbx_seq_one_letter_code
_entity_poly.pdbx_strand_id
1 'polypeptide(L)'
;MVEYDNEKFPIHKAAFHNDVQTLSRLLSEGSNDIGLQDPHGNTPLHIATMLGHKEAITLLLSKNAPVKTKNSQGYSSLMEAISYGNRQTINLMLRKLKSQAREHLSSRKPHLMKVLGSIDDFYMEIKWDFHSWVPLLTRILPSDVCKIYKHGTALRMDTTLVDFNDRSWERGDISFIYNPQVEHLKQHLVVLDNKKKVYQKLKNSSVEKDIEEEVDVLMSSDIVSAQMSTKPITFQPMMAGWFFRHEKSDMVGTFSTNYYNVDNLNLVSKKRREHLTQDDIKNNKTYLQSFANGKNIPDENDMKV
;
A
#
# COMPACT_ATOMS: atom_id res chain seq x y z
N MET A 1 -4.35 -22.41 -26.37
CA MET A 1 -3.35 -21.56 -27.04
C MET A 1 -4.14 -20.49 -27.77
N VAL A 2 -4.33 -19.33 -27.14
CA VAL A 2 -5.11 -18.23 -27.73
C VAL A 2 -4.16 -17.48 -28.65
N GLU A 3 -4.52 -17.33 -29.92
CA GLU A 3 -3.78 -16.53 -30.87
C GLU A 3 -3.69 -15.10 -30.33
N TYR A 4 -2.48 -14.69 -29.93
CA TYR A 4 -2.18 -13.27 -29.71
C TYR A 4 -2.40 -12.57 -31.05
N ASP A 5 -3.38 -11.67 -31.11
CA ASP A 5 -3.58 -10.78 -32.24
C ASP A 5 -2.27 -10.00 -32.47
N ASN A 6 -1.51 -10.44 -33.47
CA ASN A 6 -0.11 -10.09 -33.70
C ASN A 6 0.08 -8.59 -34.00
N GLU A 7 -0.97 -7.91 -34.48
CA GLU A 7 -0.91 -6.50 -34.84
C GLU A 7 -1.16 -5.58 -33.63
N LYS A 8 -1.90 -6.06 -32.62
CA LYS A 8 -2.40 -5.21 -31.54
C LYS A 8 -1.44 -5.06 -30.35
N PHE A 9 -0.55 -6.05 -30.12
CA PHE A 9 0.35 -6.09 -28.96
C PHE A 9 1.82 -6.36 -29.34
N PRO A 10 2.44 -5.51 -30.19
CA PRO A 10 3.79 -5.75 -30.70
C PRO A 10 4.86 -5.75 -29.58
N ILE A 11 4.70 -4.92 -28.54
CA ILE A 11 5.63 -4.90 -27.39
C ILE A 11 5.53 -6.20 -26.58
N HIS A 12 4.31 -6.72 -26.33
CA HIS A 12 4.12 -7.98 -25.60
C HIS A 12 4.78 -9.14 -26.33
N LYS A 13 4.67 -9.20 -27.66
CA LYS A 13 5.33 -10.22 -28.48
C LYS A 13 6.84 -10.14 -28.40
N ALA A 14 7.41 -8.96 -28.54
CA ALA A 14 8.86 -8.78 -28.42
C ALA A 14 9.35 -9.16 -27.00
N ALA A 15 8.58 -8.79 -25.97
CA ALA A 15 8.84 -9.21 -24.59
C ALA A 15 8.71 -10.74 -24.41
N PHE A 16 7.74 -11.39 -25.05
CA PHE A 16 7.53 -12.85 -25.00
C PHE A 16 8.71 -13.63 -25.57
N HIS A 17 9.25 -13.18 -26.70
CA HIS A 17 10.38 -13.82 -27.38
C HIS A 17 11.76 -13.38 -26.87
N ASN A 18 11.83 -12.50 -25.88
CA ASN A 18 13.07 -11.81 -25.46
C ASN A 18 13.81 -11.14 -26.65
N ASP A 19 13.08 -10.64 -27.65
CA ASP A 19 13.62 -9.92 -28.79
C ASP A 19 13.89 -8.46 -28.40
N VAL A 20 15.04 -8.25 -27.75
CA VAL A 20 15.46 -6.95 -27.21
C VAL A 20 15.64 -5.91 -28.32
N GLN A 21 16.05 -6.32 -29.52
CA GLN A 21 16.25 -5.42 -30.66
C GLN A 21 14.91 -4.85 -31.14
N THR A 22 13.93 -5.72 -31.40
CA THR A 22 12.58 -5.30 -31.78
C THR A 22 11.92 -4.53 -30.65
N LEU A 23 12.07 -4.97 -29.40
CA LEU A 23 11.55 -4.29 -28.23
C LEU A 23 12.11 -2.86 -28.11
N SER A 24 13.42 -2.69 -28.28
CA SER A 24 14.08 -1.38 -28.23
C SER A 24 13.58 -0.45 -29.34
N ARG A 25 13.48 -0.97 -30.57
CA ARG A 25 12.95 -0.22 -31.72
C ARG A 25 11.51 0.24 -31.45
N LEU A 26 10.62 -0.66 -31.06
CA LEU A 26 9.21 -0.36 -30.80
C LEU A 26 9.01 0.67 -29.67
N LEU A 27 9.88 0.63 -28.65
CA LEU A 27 9.87 1.60 -27.53
C LEU A 27 10.47 2.96 -27.91
N SER A 28 11.30 3.02 -28.95
CA SER A 28 11.88 4.27 -29.45
C SER A 28 10.97 5.03 -30.41
N GLU A 29 10.10 4.33 -31.14
CA GLU A 29 9.14 4.91 -32.09
C GLU A 29 8.01 5.69 -31.38
N GLY A 30 7.82 5.50 -30.08
CA GLY A 30 6.93 6.30 -29.23
C GLY A 30 5.42 6.11 -29.49
N SER A 31 5.04 5.35 -30.51
CA SER A 31 3.65 5.08 -30.88
C SER A 31 2.96 4.02 -30.01
N ASN A 32 3.75 3.25 -29.24
CA ASN A 32 3.26 2.11 -28.49
C ASN A 32 3.25 2.41 -26.98
N ASP A 33 2.10 2.19 -26.32
CA ASP A 33 1.97 2.34 -24.88
C ASP A 33 2.60 1.14 -24.14
N ILE A 34 3.71 1.38 -23.44
CA ILE A 34 4.41 0.38 -22.62
C ILE A 34 3.57 -0.12 -21.43
N GLY A 35 2.53 0.63 -21.04
CA GLY A 35 1.58 0.28 -19.99
C GLY A 35 0.36 -0.49 -20.49
N LEU A 36 0.23 -0.72 -21.80
CA LEU A 36 -0.92 -1.40 -22.39
C LEU A 36 -1.10 -2.81 -21.81
N GLN A 37 -2.32 -3.13 -21.44
CA GLN A 37 -2.68 -4.45 -20.92
C GLN A 37 -3.26 -5.33 -22.03
N ASP A 38 -2.79 -6.58 -22.11
CA ASP A 38 -3.35 -7.61 -22.99
C ASP A 38 -4.75 -8.07 -22.48
N PRO A 39 -5.44 -8.99 -23.19
CA PRO A 39 -6.74 -9.53 -22.73
C PRO A 39 -6.71 -10.23 -21.34
N HIS A 40 -5.52 -10.63 -20.87
CA HIS A 40 -5.30 -11.20 -19.54
C HIS A 40 -4.89 -10.14 -18.49
N GLY A 41 -4.89 -8.87 -18.86
CA GLY A 41 -4.46 -7.76 -18.02
C GLY A 41 -2.94 -7.63 -17.90
N ASN A 42 -2.16 -8.44 -18.60
CA ASN A 42 -0.70 -8.41 -18.51
C ASN A 42 -0.14 -7.24 -19.31
N THR A 43 0.79 -6.52 -18.70
CA THR A 43 1.67 -5.59 -19.41
C THR A 43 2.84 -6.36 -20.02
N PRO A 44 3.62 -5.79 -20.97
CA PRO A 44 4.83 -6.41 -21.47
C PRO A 44 5.82 -6.79 -20.35
N LEU A 45 5.87 -5.98 -19.28
CA LEU A 45 6.69 -6.27 -18.10
C LEU A 45 6.22 -7.54 -17.38
N HIS A 46 4.91 -7.79 -17.27
CA HIS A 46 4.41 -9.07 -16.72
C HIS A 46 4.91 -10.24 -17.56
N ILE A 47 4.77 -10.16 -18.89
CA ILE A 47 5.19 -11.24 -19.81
C ILE A 47 6.69 -11.54 -19.65
N ALA A 48 7.54 -10.51 -19.72
CA ALA A 48 8.99 -10.68 -19.54
C ALA A 48 9.34 -11.24 -18.16
N THR A 49 8.60 -10.84 -17.12
CA THR A 49 8.81 -11.32 -15.74
C THR A 49 8.44 -12.79 -15.59
N MET A 50 7.26 -13.19 -16.06
CA MET A 50 6.77 -14.58 -15.95
C MET A 50 7.64 -15.56 -16.71
N LEU A 51 8.29 -15.11 -17.79
CA LEU A 51 9.21 -15.92 -18.60
C LEU A 51 10.68 -15.82 -18.13
N GLY A 52 10.99 -14.94 -17.17
CA GLY A 52 12.35 -14.77 -16.65
C GLY A 52 13.33 -14.04 -17.58
N HIS A 53 12.83 -13.30 -18.57
CA HIS A 53 13.60 -12.62 -19.61
C HIS A 53 14.28 -11.34 -19.08
N LYS A 54 15.46 -11.50 -18.47
CA LYS A 54 16.18 -10.44 -17.73
C LYS A 54 16.50 -9.22 -18.61
N GLU A 55 16.87 -9.43 -19.87
CA GLU A 55 17.23 -8.35 -20.79
C GLU A 55 15.99 -7.50 -21.15
N ALA A 56 14.88 -8.16 -21.51
CA ALA A 56 13.61 -7.49 -21.75
C ALA A 56 13.10 -6.74 -20.51
N ILE A 57 13.20 -7.35 -19.31
CA ILE A 57 12.84 -6.69 -18.04
C ILE A 57 13.66 -5.42 -17.84
N THR A 58 14.99 -5.51 -17.97
CA THR A 58 15.89 -4.36 -17.80
C THR A 58 15.54 -3.24 -18.75
N LEU A 59 15.31 -3.57 -20.04
CA LEU A 59 14.96 -2.59 -21.05
C LEU A 59 13.60 -1.92 -20.75
N LEU A 60 12.57 -2.70 -20.42
CA LEU A 60 11.24 -2.19 -20.09
C LEU A 60 11.28 -1.26 -18.86
N LEU A 61 12.01 -1.65 -17.81
CA LEU A 61 12.20 -0.81 -16.62
C LEU A 61 12.97 0.47 -16.94
N SER A 62 13.99 0.40 -17.81
CA SER A 62 14.73 1.60 -18.25
C SER A 62 13.82 2.61 -18.96
N LYS A 63 12.80 2.12 -19.69
CA LYS A 63 11.78 2.91 -20.39
C LYS A 63 10.54 3.22 -19.55
N ASN A 64 10.65 3.17 -18.22
CA ASN A 64 9.59 3.53 -17.27
C ASN A 64 8.32 2.64 -17.34
N ALA A 65 8.43 1.36 -17.72
CA ALA A 65 7.30 0.43 -17.65
C ALA A 65 6.66 0.42 -16.25
N PRO A 66 5.32 0.45 -16.14
CA PRO A 66 4.65 0.58 -14.84
C PRO A 66 4.75 -0.72 -14.03
N VAL A 67 5.42 -0.66 -12.88
CA VAL A 67 5.64 -1.84 -12.01
C VAL A 67 4.40 -2.17 -11.16
N LYS A 68 3.56 -1.17 -10.86
CA LYS A 68 2.40 -1.28 -9.97
C LYS A 68 1.13 -1.77 -10.66
N THR A 69 1.06 -1.75 -11.99
CA THR A 69 -0.12 -2.19 -12.75
C THR A 69 -0.44 -3.64 -12.40
N LYS A 70 -1.70 -3.93 -12.09
CA LYS A 70 -2.18 -5.28 -11.76
C LYS A 70 -2.79 -5.95 -12.98
N ASN A 71 -2.47 -7.21 -13.21
CA ASN A 71 -3.13 -8.05 -14.21
C ASN A 71 -4.57 -8.44 -13.79
N SER A 72 -5.29 -9.16 -14.66
CA SER A 72 -6.67 -9.58 -14.38
C SER A 72 -6.81 -10.50 -13.17
N GLN A 73 -5.71 -11.13 -12.73
CA GLN A 73 -5.68 -11.91 -11.49
C GLN A 73 -5.47 -11.07 -10.24
N GLY A 74 -5.08 -9.80 -10.41
CA GLY A 74 -4.84 -8.83 -9.36
C GLY A 74 -3.38 -8.74 -8.92
N TYR A 75 -2.44 -9.34 -9.64
CA TYR A 75 -1.02 -9.32 -9.30
C TYR A 75 -0.28 -8.29 -10.14
N SER A 76 0.68 -7.58 -9.54
CA SER A 76 1.58 -6.69 -10.27
C SER A 76 2.82 -7.43 -10.76
N SER A 77 3.59 -6.83 -11.67
CA SER A 77 4.82 -7.46 -12.17
C SER A 77 5.83 -7.74 -11.05
N LEU A 78 5.90 -6.89 -10.01
CA LEU A 78 6.71 -7.16 -8.82
C LEU A 78 6.20 -8.39 -8.05
N MET A 79 4.88 -8.55 -7.90
CA MET A 79 4.31 -9.73 -7.22
C MET A 79 4.61 -11.02 -8.00
N GLU A 80 4.53 -10.99 -9.33
CA GLU A 80 4.96 -12.12 -10.15
C GLU A 80 6.45 -12.39 -9.97
N ALA A 81 7.32 -11.37 -9.96
CA ALA A 81 8.76 -11.55 -9.72
C ALA A 81 9.07 -12.22 -8.38
N ILE A 82 8.34 -11.87 -7.31
CA ILE A 82 8.47 -12.49 -5.99
C ILE A 82 8.06 -13.97 -6.03
N SER A 83 6.96 -14.29 -6.72
CA SER A 83 6.47 -15.67 -6.89
C SER A 83 7.52 -16.60 -7.51
N TYR A 84 8.29 -16.12 -8.49
CA TYR A 84 9.36 -16.91 -9.12
C TYR A 84 10.70 -16.86 -8.36
N GLY A 85 10.81 -16.05 -7.30
CA GLY A 85 11.97 -16.02 -6.41
C GLY A 85 13.26 -15.42 -6.98
N ASN A 86 13.20 -14.66 -8.09
CA ASN A 86 14.39 -14.08 -8.71
C ASN A 86 14.79 -12.77 -8.01
N ARG A 87 15.70 -12.88 -7.03
CA ARG A 87 16.17 -11.76 -6.20
C ARG A 87 16.67 -10.55 -7.00
N GLN A 88 17.42 -10.77 -8.09
CA GLN A 88 17.93 -9.67 -8.91
C GLN A 88 16.79 -8.91 -9.59
N THR A 89 15.81 -9.61 -10.15
CA THR A 89 14.62 -9.01 -10.77
C THR A 89 13.78 -8.25 -9.73
N ILE A 90 13.57 -8.83 -8.54
CA ILE A 90 12.82 -8.18 -7.46
C ILE A 90 13.51 -6.89 -7.03
N ASN A 91 14.83 -6.91 -6.85
CA ASN A 91 15.61 -5.73 -6.47
C ASN A 91 15.50 -4.60 -7.52
N LEU A 92 15.65 -4.93 -8.81
CA LEU A 92 15.49 -3.98 -9.91
C LEU A 92 14.08 -3.38 -9.96
N MET A 93 13.04 -4.21 -9.84
CA MET A 93 11.66 -3.75 -9.85
C MET A 93 11.31 -2.92 -8.63
N LEU A 94 11.81 -3.28 -7.45
CA LEU A 94 11.57 -2.54 -6.21
C LEU A 94 12.25 -1.16 -6.25
N ARG A 95 13.49 -1.09 -6.73
CA ARG A 95 14.18 0.19 -7.03
C ARG A 95 13.33 1.04 -7.97
N LYS A 96 12.84 0.45 -9.06
CA LYS A 96 12.02 1.18 -10.04
C LYS A 96 10.68 1.63 -9.47
N LEU A 97 10.00 0.79 -8.70
CA LEU A 97 8.73 1.10 -8.04
C LEU A 97 8.88 2.29 -7.08
N LYS A 98 9.92 2.29 -6.24
CA LYS A 98 10.22 3.42 -5.34
C LYS A 98 10.52 4.70 -6.11
N SER A 99 11.26 4.60 -7.22
CA SER A 99 11.52 5.74 -8.11
C SER A 99 10.23 6.31 -8.71
N GLN A 100 9.37 5.45 -9.27
CA GLN A 100 8.08 5.84 -9.86
C GLN A 100 7.16 6.49 -8.82
N ALA A 101 7.09 5.94 -7.61
CA ALA A 101 6.30 6.51 -6.52
C ALA A 101 6.78 7.91 -6.11
N ARG A 102 8.10 8.13 -6.06
CA ARG A 102 8.70 9.44 -5.74
C ARG A 102 8.42 10.48 -6.82
N GLU A 103 8.60 10.11 -8.08
CA GLU A 103 8.33 11.00 -9.22
C GLU A 103 6.85 11.40 -9.26
N HIS A 104 5.95 10.43 -9.08
CA HIS A 104 4.51 10.65 -9.03
C HIS A 104 4.09 11.55 -7.85
N LEU A 105 4.70 11.39 -6.69
CA LEU A 105 4.47 12.27 -5.55
C LEU A 105 5.00 13.68 -5.82
N SER A 106 6.19 13.78 -6.42
CA SER A 106 6.84 15.06 -6.75
C SER A 106 6.00 15.87 -7.74
N SER A 107 5.47 15.24 -8.79
CA SER A 107 4.64 15.91 -9.79
C SER A 107 3.30 16.41 -9.24
N ARG A 108 2.73 15.69 -8.26
CA ARG A 108 1.45 16.05 -7.61
C ARG A 108 1.61 17.05 -6.46
N LYS A 109 2.81 17.14 -5.87
CA LYS A 109 3.06 17.98 -4.70
C LYS A 109 2.63 19.44 -4.90
N PRO A 110 2.94 20.15 -6.01
CA PRO A 110 2.52 21.54 -6.19
C PRO A 110 1.00 21.72 -6.19
N HIS A 111 0.29 20.83 -6.87
CA HIS A 111 -1.17 20.85 -6.88
C HIS A 111 -1.75 20.59 -5.49
N LEU A 112 -1.22 19.61 -4.76
CA LEU A 112 -1.65 19.32 -3.39
C LEU A 112 -1.40 20.50 -2.45
N MET A 113 -0.28 21.22 -2.59
CA MET A 113 0.02 22.41 -1.79
C MET A 113 -0.93 23.57 -2.12
N LYS A 114 -1.28 23.74 -3.40
CA LYS A 114 -2.30 24.73 -3.79
C LYS A 114 -3.66 24.43 -3.18
N VAL A 115 -4.10 23.16 -3.24
CA VAL A 115 -5.37 22.73 -2.64
C VAL A 115 -5.34 22.92 -1.13
N LEU A 116 -4.28 22.48 -0.47
CA LEU A 116 -4.14 22.60 0.98
C LEU A 116 -4.15 24.07 1.45
N GLY A 117 -3.50 24.96 0.69
CA GLY A 117 -3.51 26.39 0.96
C GLY A 117 -4.85 27.09 0.68
N SER A 118 -5.71 26.50 -0.16
CA SER A 118 -7.04 27.06 -0.47
C SER A 118 -8.12 26.67 0.55
N ILE A 119 -7.86 25.66 1.38
CA ILE A 119 -8.77 25.24 2.45
C ILE A 119 -8.52 26.16 3.64
N ASP A 120 -9.57 26.61 4.35
CA ASP A 120 -9.42 27.39 5.57
C ASP A 120 -8.75 26.59 6.69
N ASP A 121 -8.25 27.28 7.70
CA ASP A 121 -7.68 26.61 8.87
C ASP A 121 -8.75 25.84 9.63
N PHE A 122 -8.42 24.63 10.05
CA PHE A 122 -9.38 23.77 10.71
C PHE A 122 -8.73 22.89 11.76
N TYR A 123 -9.60 22.47 12.68
CA TYR A 123 -9.39 21.39 13.61
C TYR A 123 -10.37 20.27 13.30
N MET A 124 -9.88 19.03 13.29
CA MET A 124 -10.72 17.86 13.06
C MET A 124 -10.31 16.74 14.01
N GLU A 125 -11.29 16.10 14.63
CA GLU A 125 -11.11 14.85 15.35
C GLU A 125 -11.75 13.72 14.54
N ILE A 126 -10.99 12.68 14.23
CA ILE A 126 -11.48 11.47 13.62
C ILE A 126 -11.42 10.37 14.67
N LYS A 127 -12.59 9.97 15.17
CA LYS A 127 -12.73 8.86 16.11
C LYS A 127 -13.12 7.60 15.37
N TRP A 128 -12.37 6.52 15.60
CA TRP A 128 -12.69 5.20 15.10
C TRP A 128 -12.88 4.26 16.28
N ASP A 129 -14.03 3.58 16.32
CA ASP A 129 -14.38 2.62 17.36
C ASP A 129 -14.73 1.28 16.71
N PHE A 130 -14.05 0.21 17.11
CA PHE A 130 -14.37 -1.12 16.63
C PHE A 130 -15.49 -1.73 17.49
N HIS A 131 -16.52 -2.25 16.82
CA HIS A 131 -17.66 -2.86 17.47
C HIS A 131 -17.75 -4.34 17.11
N SER A 132 -18.09 -5.19 18.08
CA SER A 132 -18.34 -6.61 17.86
C SER A 132 -19.80 -6.94 18.18
N TRP A 133 -20.38 -7.86 17.41
CA TRP A 133 -21.67 -8.47 17.72
C TRP A 133 -21.59 -9.41 18.93
N VAL A 134 -20.38 -9.83 19.34
CA VAL A 134 -20.16 -10.66 20.53
C VAL A 134 -20.29 -9.79 21.80
N PRO A 135 -21.18 -10.16 22.75
CA PRO A 135 -21.36 -9.42 24.00
C PRO A 135 -20.05 -9.21 24.76
N LEU A 136 -19.89 -8.04 25.39
CA LEU A 136 -18.70 -7.60 26.17
C LEU A 136 -17.40 -7.42 25.35
N LEU A 137 -17.29 -7.96 24.14
CA LEU A 137 -16.09 -7.88 23.31
C LEU A 137 -15.82 -6.45 22.81
N THR A 138 -16.87 -5.65 22.61
CA THR A 138 -16.75 -4.21 22.26
C THR A 138 -15.97 -3.39 23.29
N ARG A 139 -15.97 -3.78 24.58
CA ARG A 139 -15.23 -3.05 25.63
C ARG A 139 -13.71 -3.24 25.57
N ILE A 140 -13.26 -4.31 24.90
CA ILE A 140 -11.83 -4.63 24.74
C ILE A 140 -11.33 -4.38 23.31
N LEU A 141 -12.23 -4.00 22.41
CA LEU A 141 -11.88 -3.54 21.08
C LEU A 141 -11.29 -2.13 21.16
N PRO A 142 -10.33 -1.81 20.28
CA PRO A 142 -9.66 -0.53 20.34
C PRO A 142 -10.62 0.58 19.91
N SER A 143 -10.25 1.78 20.33
CA SER A 143 -10.85 3.02 19.90
C SER A 143 -9.73 4.03 19.73
N ASP A 144 -9.56 4.62 18.56
CA ASP A 144 -8.53 5.65 18.39
C ASP A 144 -9.14 6.98 18.03
N VAL A 145 -8.50 8.05 18.50
CA VAL A 145 -8.85 9.43 18.19
C VAL A 145 -7.65 10.06 17.52
N CYS A 146 -7.77 10.27 16.22
CA CYS A 146 -6.80 10.99 15.43
C CYS A 146 -7.20 12.47 15.40
N LYS A 147 -6.32 13.36 15.84
CA LYS A 147 -6.54 14.80 15.83
C LYS A 147 -5.73 15.45 14.73
N ILE A 148 -6.38 16.21 13.86
CA ILE A 148 -5.75 16.89 12.73
C ILE A 148 -5.89 18.40 12.93
N TYR A 149 -4.76 19.08 12.91
CA TYR A 149 -4.66 20.54 12.95
C TYR A 149 -4.07 21.00 11.64
N LYS A 150 -4.75 21.93 10.98
CA LYS A 150 -4.30 22.53 9.74
C LYS A 150 -4.14 24.03 9.95
N HIS A 151 -2.99 24.57 9.54
CA HIS A 151 -2.73 26.01 9.52
C HIS A 151 -1.96 26.38 8.25
N GLY A 152 -2.56 27.18 7.37
CA GLY A 152 -2.00 27.51 6.06
C GLY A 152 -1.73 26.25 5.22
N THR A 153 -0.46 25.90 5.01
CA THR A 153 -0.05 24.65 4.32
C THR A 153 0.60 23.65 5.27
N ALA A 154 0.67 23.97 6.57
CA ALA A 154 1.19 23.09 7.59
C ALA A 154 0.07 22.18 8.13
N LEU A 155 0.45 20.95 8.45
CA LEU A 155 -0.42 19.94 9.02
C LEU A 155 0.25 19.33 10.24
N ARG A 156 -0.53 19.13 11.30
CA ARG A 156 -0.16 18.29 12.44
C ARG A 156 -1.23 17.22 12.61
N MET A 157 -0.80 15.99 12.79
CA MET A 157 -1.67 14.86 13.09
C MET A 157 -1.18 14.20 14.38
N ASP A 158 -2.03 14.16 15.40
CA ASP A 158 -1.76 13.45 16.64
C ASP A 158 -2.55 12.13 16.64
N THR A 159 -1.89 11.03 16.99
CA THR A 159 -2.50 9.70 17.08
C THR A 159 -2.07 9.00 18.36
N THR A 160 -3.00 8.22 18.94
CA THR A 160 -2.67 7.36 20.09
C THR A 160 -2.42 5.92 19.69
N LEU A 161 -2.81 5.52 18.47
CA LEU A 161 -2.44 4.22 17.91
C LEU A 161 -1.09 4.34 17.20
N VAL A 162 -0.08 3.65 17.72
CA VAL A 162 1.27 3.62 17.16
C VAL A 162 1.40 2.53 16.13
N ASP A 163 0.91 1.34 16.49
CA ASP A 163 1.04 0.16 15.66
C ASP A 163 -0.12 -0.81 15.91
N PHE A 164 -0.39 -1.62 14.90
CA PHE A 164 -1.34 -2.72 14.95
C PHE A 164 -0.65 -4.01 14.49
N ASN A 165 -0.08 -4.73 15.44
CA ASN A 165 0.53 -6.04 15.20
C ASN A 165 -0.33 -7.13 15.83
N ASP A 166 -0.76 -8.08 14.99
CA ASP A 166 -1.40 -9.35 15.37
C ASP A 166 -2.43 -9.25 16.49
N ARG A 167 -3.39 -8.32 16.33
CA ARG A 167 -4.57 -8.12 17.20
C ARG A 167 -4.26 -7.46 18.55
N SER A 168 -3.01 -7.07 18.79
CA SER A 168 -2.60 -6.23 19.91
C SER A 168 -2.44 -4.78 19.45
N TRP A 169 -2.88 -3.84 20.29
CA TRP A 169 -2.89 -2.41 19.95
C TRP A 169 -1.82 -1.71 20.78
N GLU A 170 -0.83 -1.12 20.11
CA GLU A 170 0.18 -0.33 20.81
C GLU A 170 -0.30 1.10 20.98
N ARG A 171 -0.47 1.51 22.25
CA ARG A 171 -0.91 2.86 22.60
C ARG A 171 0.26 3.78 22.89
N GLY A 172 0.39 4.82 22.09
CA GLY A 172 1.41 5.86 22.22
C GLY A 172 0.82 7.25 22.26
N ASP A 173 1.70 8.20 22.04
CA ASP A 173 1.37 9.62 21.87
C ASP A 173 2.34 10.14 20.80
N ILE A 174 1.91 9.99 19.55
CA ILE A 174 2.74 10.26 18.38
C ILE A 174 2.16 11.44 17.62
N SER A 175 3.03 12.42 17.30
CA SER A 175 2.67 13.57 16.48
C SER A 175 3.43 13.54 15.17
N PHE A 176 2.71 13.57 14.06
CA PHE A 176 3.24 13.81 12.73
C PHE A 176 3.12 15.29 12.42
N ILE A 177 4.23 15.95 12.12
CA ILE A 177 4.27 17.38 11.81
C ILE A 177 4.80 17.55 10.40
N TYR A 178 3.95 18.05 9.51
CA TYR A 178 4.31 18.49 8.17
C TYR A 178 4.36 20.01 8.10
N ASN A 179 5.53 20.59 7.88
CA ASN A 179 5.68 22.03 7.71
C ASN A 179 6.49 22.35 6.43
N PRO A 180 5.82 22.72 5.33
CA PRO A 180 6.48 23.03 4.07
C PRO A 180 7.11 24.43 4.03
N GLN A 181 6.78 25.32 4.98
CA GLN A 181 7.22 26.72 4.97
C GLN A 181 8.66 26.90 5.47
N VAL A 182 9.26 25.84 6.03
CA VAL A 182 10.63 25.88 6.52
C VAL A 182 11.59 25.58 5.37
N GLU A 183 11.92 26.61 4.60
CA GLU A 183 12.71 26.51 3.35
C GLU A 183 14.10 25.87 3.53
N HIS A 184 14.72 26.02 4.69
CA HIS A 184 16.05 25.47 4.98
C HIS A 184 16.04 23.97 5.34
N LEU A 185 14.85 23.37 5.52
CA LEU A 185 14.74 21.94 5.80
C LEU A 185 14.54 21.16 4.49
N LYS A 186 15.49 20.26 4.18
CA LYS A 186 15.31 19.23 3.13
C LYS A 186 14.15 18.25 3.45
N GLN A 187 13.69 18.24 4.69
CA GLN A 187 12.68 17.33 5.23
C GLN A 187 11.56 18.14 5.89
N HIS A 188 10.37 18.07 5.32
CA HIS A 188 9.22 18.79 5.84
C HIS A 188 8.33 17.96 6.77
N LEU A 189 8.61 16.65 6.92
CA LEU A 189 7.86 15.74 7.79
C LEU A 189 8.73 15.25 8.95
N VAL A 190 8.22 15.44 10.16
CA VAL A 190 8.83 14.99 11.42
C VAL A 190 7.83 14.14 12.18
N VAL A 191 8.30 13.06 12.79
CA VAL A 191 7.53 12.22 13.70
C VAL A 191 8.08 12.44 15.11
N LEU A 192 7.21 12.74 16.06
CA LEU A 192 7.54 12.94 17.46
C LEU A 192 6.92 11.82 18.28
N ASP A 193 7.70 11.22 19.16
CA ASP A 193 7.21 10.38 20.25
C ASP A 193 7.20 11.24 21.52
N ASN A 194 6.01 11.72 21.89
CA ASN A 194 5.83 12.66 22.99
C ASN A 194 6.11 11.99 24.35
N LYS A 195 5.85 10.68 24.48
CA LYS A 195 6.15 9.91 25.70
C LYS A 195 7.66 9.79 25.91
N LYS A 196 8.39 9.40 24.86
CA LYS A 196 9.86 9.24 24.91
C LYS A 196 10.62 10.56 24.76
N LYS A 197 9.93 11.65 24.39
CA LYS A 197 10.51 12.98 24.12
C LYS A 197 11.61 12.94 23.05
N VAL A 198 11.41 12.10 22.03
CA VAL A 198 12.32 11.99 20.88
C VAL A 198 11.60 12.37 19.60
N TYR A 199 12.36 12.80 18.60
CA TYR A 199 11.84 13.05 17.26
C TYR A 199 12.70 12.35 16.21
N GLN A 200 12.06 11.96 15.12
CA GLN A 200 12.71 11.41 13.95
C GLN A 200 12.32 12.24 12.73
N LYS A 201 13.34 12.66 11.96
CA LYS A 201 13.12 13.24 10.64
C LYS A 201 13.10 12.12 9.61
N LEU A 202 12.06 12.04 8.79
CA LEU A 202 11.95 10.98 7.80
C LEU A 202 13.05 11.13 6.74
N LYS A 203 14.03 10.23 6.72
CA LYS A 203 15.12 10.24 5.73
C LYS A 203 14.59 9.74 4.39
N ASN A 204 14.79 10.55 3.34
CA ASN A 204 14.51 10.17 1.96
C ASN A 204 15.68 9.40 1.30
N SER A 205 16.49 8.68 2.07
CA SER A 205 17.54 7.83 1.50
C SER A 205 16.95 6.44 1.27
N SER A 206 16.82 6.03 0.01
CA SER A 206 16.85 4.59 -0.31
C SER A 206 18.31 4.18 -0.27
N VAL A 207 18.81 3.80 0.90
CA VAL A 207 20.13 3.15 0.97
C VAL A 207 19.97 1.78 0.31
N GLU A 208 20.96 1.31 -0.44
CA GLU A 208 20.88 -0.01 -1.11
C GLU A 208 20.58 -1.14 -0.11
N LYS A 209 21.12 -1.01 1.11
CA LYS A 209 20.83 -1.87 2.25
C LYS A 209 19.34 -1.97 2.58
N ASP A 210 18.61 -0.84 2.56
CA ASP A 210 17.16 -0.82 2.84
C ASP A 210 16.36 -1.60 1.79
N ILE A 211 16.88 -1.69 0.56
CA ILE A 211 16.23 -2.43 -0.53
C ILE A 211 16.51 -3.92 -0.39
N GLU A 212 17.72 -4.31 0.00
CA GLU A 212 18.05 -5.72 0.24
C GLU A 212 17.24 -6.30 1.40
N GLU A 213 17.14 -5.58 2.51
CA GLU A 213 16.31 -5.99 3.67
C GLU A 213 14.83 -6.12 3.28
N GLU A 214 14.29 -5.19 2.48
CA GLU A 214 12.91 -5.30 2.00
C GLU A 214 12.72 -6.48 1.03
N VAL A 215 13.71 -6.79 0.19
CA VAL A 215 13.68 -8.00 -0.64
C VAL A 215 13.66 -9.25 0.23
N ASP A 216 14.42 -9.30 1.33
CA ASP A 216 14.40 -10.43 2.26
C ASP A 216 13.03 -10.63 2.91
N VAL A 217 12.40 -9.54 3.32
CA VAL A 217 11.03 -9.57 3.86
C VAL A 217 10.05 -10.06 2.78
N LEU A 218 10.13 -9.56 1.56
CA LEU A 218 9.24 -9.97 0.46
C LEU A 218 9.41 -11.45 0.09
N MET A 219 10.63 -11.97 0.17
CA MET A 219 10.95 -13.36 -0.13
C MET A 219 10.52 -14.33 0.97
N SER A 220 10.39 -13.86 2.22
CA SER A 220 9.99 -14.67 3.38
C SER A 220 8.53 -14.48 3.80
N SER A 221 7.78 -13.56 3.17
CA SER A 221 6.39 -13.25 3.52
C SER A 221 5.37 -13.63 2.43
N ASP A 222 4.10 -13.75 2.83
CA ASP A 222 2.99 -13.98 1.91
C ASP A 222 2.89 -12.85 0.86
N ILE A 223 2.74 -13.19 -0.43
CA ILE A 223 2.32 -12.20 -1.42
C ILE A 223 0.83 -11.94 -1.21
N VAL A 224 0.47 -10.71 -0.81
CA VAL A 224 -0.92 -10.31 -0.59
C VAL A 224 -1.37 -9.32 -1.65
N SER A 225 -2.43 -9.67 -2.39
CA SER A 225 -3.15 -8.73 -3.25
C SER A 225 -4.55 -8.49 -2.71
N ALA A 226 -4.79 -7.25 -2.26
CA ALA A 226 -6.11 -6.77 -1.90
C ALA A 226 -6.74 -5.98 -3.05
N GLN A 227 -8.03 -6.21 -3.28
CA GLN A 227 -8.87 -5.46 -4.22
C GLN A 227 -10.19 -5.11 -3.52
N MET A 228 -10.56 -3.83 -3.59
CA MET A 228 -11.84 -3.33 -3.10
C MET A 228 -12.58 -2.73 -4.29
N SER A 229 -13.69 -3.34 -4.68
CA SER A 229 -14.51 -2.79 -5.75
C SER A 229 -15.39 -1.68 -5.18
N THR A 230 -15.30 -0.48 -5.76
CA THR A 230 -16.17 0.63 -5.37
C THR A 230 -17.49 0.65 -6.14
N LYS A 231 -17.58 -0.06 -7.27
CA LYS A 231 -18.76 -0.08 -8.14
C LYS A 231 -20.07 -0.50 -7.45
N PRO A 232 -20.09 -1.52 -6.57
CA PRO A 232 -21.33 -1.95 -5.94
C PRO A 232 -21.67 -1.17 -4.67
N ILE A 233 -20.77 -0.28 -4.20
CA ILE A 233 -20.97 0.42 -2.92
C ILE A 233 -22.18 1.35 -3.03
N THR A 234 -23.12 1.19 -2.12
CA THR A 234 -24.30 2.06 -2.01
C THR A 234 -24.35 2.69 -0.63
N PHE A 235 -24.72 3.98 -0.59
CA PHE A 235 -24.98 4.70 0.64
C PHE A 235 -26.49 4.82 0.82
N GLN A 236 -27.03 4.34 1.94
CA GLN A 236 -28.45 4.45 2.26
C GLN A 236 -28.60 5.23 3.57
N PRO A 237 -29.49 6.24 3.65
CA PRO A 237 -29.73 6.94 4.92
C PRO A 237 -30.15 5.93 5.99
N MET A 238 -29.51 5.99 7.15
CA MET A 238 -29.87 5.15 8.28
C MET A 238 -31.21 5.64 8.82
N MET A 239 -32.17 4.74 9.01
CA MET A 239 -33.50 5.10 9.53
C MET A 239 -33.61 4.78 11.03
N ALA A 240 -34.26 5.66 11.78
CA ALA A 240 -34.57 5.50 13.20
C ALA A 240 -36.09 5.66 13.47
N GLY A 241 -36.54 5.25 14.66
CA GLY A 241 -37.94 5.33 15.08
C GLY A 241 -38.73 4.02 14.97
N TRP A 242 -39.45 3.66 16.04
CA TRP A 242 -40.18 2.40 16.14
C TRP A 242 -41.54 2.42 15.42
N PHE A 243 -42.28 3.54 15.53
CA PHE A 243 -43.62 3.71 14.95
C PHE A 243 -43.62 4.60 13.72
N PHE A 244 -42.73 5.61 13.66
CA PHE A 244 -42.55 6.48 12.50
C PHE A 244 -41.06 6.49 12.14
N ARG A 245 -40.75 5.89 11.00
CA ARG A 245 -39.39 5.90 10.46
C ARG A 245 -39.05 7.31 9.98
N HIS A 246 -37.92 7.81 10.44
CA HIS A 246 -37.30 9.04 9.97
C HIS A 246 -35.81 8.79 9.74
N GLU A 247 -35.18 9.61 8.91
CA GLU A 247 -33.74 9.58 8.76
C GLU A 247 -33.09 9.90 10.11
N LYS A 248 -32.16 9.04 10.51
CA LYS A 248 -31.40 9.23 11.72
C LYS A 248 -30.51 10.46 11.52
N SER A 249 -30.73 11.45 12.37
CA SER A 249 -29.90 12.63 12.47
C SER A 249 -29.61 12.92 13.94
N ASP A 250 -28.37 13.25 14.27
CA ASP A 250 -27.97 13.70 15.61
C ASP A 250 -27.19 15.01 15.52
N MET A 251 -27.08 15.71 16.65
CA MET A 251 -26.21 16.88 16.79
C MET A 251 -24.86 16.44 17.36
N VAL A 252 -23.78 16.74 16.64
CA VAL A 252 -22.40 16.58 17.14
C VAL A 252 -21.86 17.99 17.39
N GLY A 253 -21.94 18.45 18.65
CA GLY A 253 -21.69 19.84 19.00
C GLY A 253 -22.72 20.77 18.37
N THR A 254 -22.26 21.70 17.53
CA THR A 254 -23.13 22.65 16.79
C THR A 254 -23.54 22.16 15.40
N PHE A 255 -23.08 20.99 14.97
CA PHE A 255 -23.27 20.49 13.62
C PHE A 255 -24.36 19.42 13.57
N SER A 256 -25.29 19.56 12.61
CA SER A 256 -26.27 18.53 12.28
C SER A 256 -25.59 17.43 11.47
N THR A 257 -25.78 16.18 11.89
CA THR A 257 -25.13 15.00 11.32
C THR A 257 -26.18 14.05 10.77
N ASN A 258 -25.98 13.57 9.54
CA ASN A 258 -26.81 12.54 8.91
C ASN A 258 -26.05 11.21 8.89
N TYR A 259 -26.73 10.12 9.23
CA TYR A 259 -26.13 8.79 9.25
C TYR A 259 -26.46 8.03 7.96
N TYR A 260 -25.47 7.33 7.41
CA TYR A 260 -25.63 6.47 6.24
C TYR A 260 -25.07 5.07 6.52
N ASN A 261 -25.79 4.04 6.08
CA ASN A 261 -25.27 2.69 5.94
C ASN A 261 -24.48 2.60 4.63
N VAL A 262 -23.33 1.92 4.68
CA VAL A 262 -22.51 1.60 3.52
C VAL A 262 -22.67 0.11 3.23
N ASP A 263 -23.42 -0.20 2.18
CA ASP A 263 -23.66 -1.58 1.78
C ASP A 263 -22.72 -1.99 0.64
N ASN A 264 -22.55 -3.32 0.48
CA ASN A 264 -21.79 -3.95 -0.60
C ASN A 264 -20.29 -3.59 -0.67
N LEU A 265 -19.71 -3.12 0.44
CA LEU A 265 -18.28 -2.96 0.57
C LEU A 265 -17.61 -4.34 0.67
N ASN A 266 -17.04 -4.81 -0.44
CA ASN A 266 -16.35 -6.10 -0.51
C ASN A 266 -14.84 -5.91 -0.69
N LEU A 267 -14.06 -6.38 0.30
CA LEU A 267 -12.60 -6.47 0.23
C LEU A 267 -12.20 -7.91 -0.10
N VAL A 268 -11.74 -8.15 -1.32
CA VAL A 268 -11.20 -9.44 -1.74
C VAL A 268 -9.69 -9.43 -1.56
N SER A 269 -9.18 -10.31 -0.71
CA SER A 269 -7.75 -10.51 -0.49
C SER A 269 -7.32 -11.88 -0.99
N LYS A 270 -6.35 -11.93 -1.90
CA LYS A 270 -5.74 -13.15 -2.42
C LYS A 270 -4.32 -13.26 -1.88
N LYS A 271 -3.93 -14.48 -1.47
CA LYS A 271 -2.59 -14.78 -0.96
C LYS A 271 -1.90 -15.82 -1.84
N ARG A 272 -0.61 -15.61 -2.11
CA ARG A 272 0.30 -16.54 -2.83
C ARG A 272 1.52 -16.84 -1.96
N ARG A 273 1.99 -18.08 -2.02
CA ARG A 273 2.98 -18.67 -1.08
C ARG A 273 3.93 -19.66 -1.74
N GLU A 274 3.86 -19.82 -3.06
CA GLU A 274 4.65 -20.78 -3.80
C GLU A 274 6.17 -20.50 -3.78
N HIS A 275 6.57 -19.26 -3.46
CA HIS A 275 7.97 -18.88 -3.27
C HIS A 275 8.50 -19.17 -1.86
N LEU A 276 7.62 -19.51 -0.90
CA LEU A 276 7.99 -19.75 0.49
C LEU A 276 8.39 -21.21 0.72
N THR A 277 9.44 -21.42 1.50
CA THR A 277 9.81 -22.75 1.99
C THR A 277 8.83 -23.25 3.05
N GLN A 278 8.86 -24.55 3.38
CA GLN A 278 8.05 -25.06 4.50
C GLN A 278 8.43 -24.41 5.83
N ASP A 279 9.71 -24.08 6.02
CA ASP A 279 10.19 -23.37 7.20
C ASP A 279 9.69 -21.93 7.20
N ASP A 280 9.68 -21.22 6.06
CA ASP A 280 9.08 -19.88 5.98
C ASP A 280 7.58 -19.91 6.31
N ILE A 281 6.84 -20.89 5.77
CA ILE A 281 5.42 -21.05 6.06
C ILE A 281 5.20 -21.38 7.54
N LYS A 282 6.03 -22.26 8.11
CA LYS A 282 5.97 -22.65 9.53
C LYS A 282 6.35 -21.48 10.41
N ASN A 283 7.39 -20.74 10.08
CA ASN A 283 7.81 -19.53 10.77
C ASN A 283 6.69 -18.50 10.67
N ASN A 284 6.21 -18.13 9.49
CA ASN A 284 5.08 -17.21 9.31
C ASN A 284 3.86 -17.65 10.13
N LYS A 285 3.57 -18.95 10.20
CA LYS A 285 2.50 -19.50 11.03
C LYS A 285 2.82 -19.44 12.54
N THR A 286 4.06 -19.69 12.93
CA THR A 286 4.53 -19.71 14.32
C THR A 286 4.63 -18.30 14.87
N TYR A 287 5.17 -17.34 14.09
CA TYR A 287 5.06 -15.91 14.29
C TYR A 287 3.57 -15.55 14.50
N LEU A 288 2.69 -15.82 13.54
CA LEU A 288 1.25 -15.52 13.69
C LEU A 288 0.60 -16.20 14.93
N GLN A 289 1.08 -17.36 15.37
CA GLN A 289 0.55 -18.10 16.52
C GLN A 289 1.15 -17.68 17.87
N SER A 290 2.43 -17.36 17.96
CA SER A 290 3.08 -16.84 19.18
C SER A 290 2.62 -15.42 19.48
N PHE A 291 2.47 -14.61 18.43
CA PHE A 291 1.93 -13.26 18.51
C PHE A 291 0.43 -13.24 18.86
N ALA A 292 -0.40 -14.09 18.26
CA ALA A 292 -1.82 -14.19 18.63
C ALA A 292 -2.06 -14.67 20.08
N ASN A 293 -1.09 -15.37 20.67
CA ASN A 293 -1.15 -15.88 22.05
C ASN A 293 -0.35 -15.02 23.04
N GLY A 294 0.22 -13.88 22.61
CA GLY A 294 0.93 -12.94 23.49
C GLY A 294 2.21 -13.49 24.13
N LYS A 295 2.89 -14.48 23.52
CA LYS A 295 4.17 -14.99 24.02
C LYS A 295 5.34 -14.42 23.21
N ASN A 296 6.30 -13.82 23.90
CA ASN A 296 7.58 -13.42 23.30
C ASN A 296 8.24 -14.63 22.65
N ILE A 297 8.71 -14.44 21.42
CA ILE A 297 9.50 -15.43 20.70
C ILE A 297 10.85 -15.55 21.43
N PRO A 298 11.33 -16.76 21.77
CA PRO A 298 12.67 -16.94 22.30
C PRO A 298 13.70 -16.51 21.25
N ASP A 299 14.70 -15.74 21.67
CA ASP A 299 15.81 -15.38 20.79
C ASP A 299 16.45 -16.64 20.18
N GLU A 300 16.88 -16.52 18.92
CA GLU A 300 17.50 -17.60 18.13
C GLU A 300 18.78 -18.20 18.78
N ASN A 301 19.27 -17.58 19.86
CA ASN A 301 20.39 -18.05 20.68
C ASN A 301 20.03 -19.17 21.67
N ASP A 302 18.75 -19.47 21.91
CA ASP A 302 18.34 -20.52 22.87
C ASP A 302 18.20 -21.93 22.26
N MET A 303 18.52 -22.11 20.97
CA MET A 303 18.46 -23.42 20.28
C MET A 303 19.83 -24.07 20.03
N LYS A 304 20.75 -23.96 20.98
CA LYS A 304 21.92 -24.85 21.06
C LYS A 304 22.15 -25.34 22.49
N VAL A 305 21.62 -26.53 22.78
CA VAL A 305 22.24 -27.56 23.64
C VAL A 305 22.00 -28.91 22.99
#